data_AF-A0A1M3IDD1-F1
#
_entry.id   AF-A0A1M3IDD1-F1
#
_cell.length_a   1.000
_cell.length_b   1.000
_cell.length_c   1.000
_cell.angle_alpha   90.00
_cell.angle_beta   90.00
_cell.angle_gamma   90.00
#
_symmetry.space_group_name_H-M   'P 1'
#
loop_
_entity.id
_entity.type
_entity.pdbx_description
1 polymer ?
#
loop_
_entity_poly.entity_id
_entity_poly.type
_entity_poly.pdbx_seq_one_letter_code
_entity_poly.pdbx_strand_id
1 'polypeptide(L)'
;MATAGAVAMYQSSGKPQRVLAAVPLLFAIQQFAEGVVWMSLLHTEWAHWKGYATYTFLLFAQVIWPVYMPFCALLFEHHKTRKKIIGVTLLAGLLLAAYTTMLLALHVPHPIAEMHHIHYELDFALARKWYYGLLYFIPTILSLVLSSHKALRRIGYLFLISYIFTRLLFHFYVISIWCFFGAAISLLVLLYITELNKKKKIIVDHNPDLQDQII
;
A
#
# COMPACT_ATOMS: atom_id res chain seq x y z
N MET A 1 -0.40 -9.60 10.82
CA MET A 1 -0.32 -9.17 9.40
C MET A 1 0.24 -10.25 8.50
N ALA A 2 1.45 -10.77 8.77
CA ALA A 2 2.05 -11.84 7.97
C ALA A 2 1.14 -13.08 7.87
N THR A 3 0.55 -13.52 8.98
CA THR A 3 -0.45 -14.59 9.01
C THR A 3 -1.66 -14.29 8.12
N ALA A 4 -2.22 -13.10 8.26
CA ALA A 4 -3.36 -12.67 7.45
C ALA A 4 -3.03 -12.66 5.94
N GLY A 5 -1.84 -12.21 5.57
CA GLY A 5 -1.35 -12.22 4.20
C GLY A 5 -1.11 -13.64 3.66
N ALA A 6 -0.51 -14.53 4.44
CA ALA A 6 -0.30 -15.92 4.06
C ALA A 6 -1.63 -16.66 3.83
N VAL A 7 -2.60 -16.45 4.73
CA VAL A 7 -3.95 -17.00 4.61
C VAL A 7 -4.67 -16.43 3.40
N ALA A 8 -4.57 -15.12 3.15
CA ALA A 8 -5.17 -14.47 1.98
C ALA A 8 -4.60 -15.03 0.67
N MET A 9 -3.27 -15.22 0.61
CA MET A 9 -2.57 -15.78 -0.54
C MET A 9 -3.00 -17.22 -0.81
N TYR A 10 -3.03 -18.06 0.23
CA TYR A 10 -3.47 -19.45 0.13
C TYR A 10 -4.92 -19.56 -0.39
N GLN A 11 -5.77 -18.65 0.05
CA GLN A 11 -7.18 -18.60 -0.34
C GLN A 11 -7.40 -17.98 -1.73
N SER A 12 -6.48 -17.17 -2.24
CA SER A 12 -6.70 -16.43 -3.49
C SER A 12 -6.70 -17.32 -4.75
N SER A 13 -7.67 -17.07 -5.63
CA SER A 13 -7.81 -17.76 -6.92
C SER A 13 -7.57 -16.80 -8.09
N GLY A 14 -6.71 -17.20 -9.03
CA GLY A 14 -6.36 -16.37 -10.19
C GLY A 14 -5.36 -15.23 -9.89
N LYS A 15 -4.87 -14.60 -10.95
CA LYS A 15 -3.83 -13.55 -10.86
C LYS A 15 -4.28 -12.29 -10.12
N PRO A 16 -5.46 -11.70 -10.40
CA PRO A 16 -5.88 -10.45 -9.73
C PRO A 16 -6.00 -10.61 -8.21
N GLN A 17 -6.62 -11.70 -7.75
CA GLN A 17 -6.79 -11.95 -6.31
C GLN A 17 -5.45 -12.18 -5.60
N ARG A 18 -4.51 -12.89 -6.21
CA ARG A 18 -3.16 -13.11 -5.63
C ARG A 18 -2.40 -11.80 -5.43
N VAL A 19 -2.44 -10.90 -6.42
CA VAL A 19 -1.76 -9.60 -6.30
C VAL A 19 -2.41 -8.78 -5.18
N LEU A 20 -3.74 -8.76 -5.07
CA LEU A 20 -4.41 -8.07 -3.96
C LEU A 20 -4.12 -8.75 -2.61
N ALA A 21 -4.06 -10.08 -2.56
CA ALA A 21 -3.81 -10.87 -1.36
C ALA A 21 -2.41 -10.69 -0.77
N ALA A 22 -1.45 -10.24 -1.57
CA ALA A 22 -0.10 -9.93 -1.10
C ALA A 22 -0.01 -8.59 -0.33
N VAL A 23 -1.00 -7.69 -0.44
CA VAL A 23 -0.99 -6.38 0.25
C VAL A 23 -0.68 -6.49 1.76
N PRO A 24 -1.31 -7.39 2.54
CA PRO A 24 -1.01 -7.53 3.97
C PRO A 24 0.39 -8.11 4.24
N LEU A 25 0.96 -8.91 3.33
CA LEU A 25 2.34 -9.38 3.43
C LEU A 25 3.33 -8.23 3.21
N LEU A 26 3.10 -7.40 2.19
CA LEU A 26 3.94 -6.24 1.91
C LEU A 26 3.93 -5.26 3.07
N PHE A 27 2.75 -4.97 3.65
CA PHE A 27 2.68 -4.16 4.87
C PHE A 27 3.33 -4.85 6.07
N ALA A 28 3.29 -6.19 6.19
CA ALA A 28 3.98 -6.88 7.27
C ALA A 28 5.51 -6.66 7.21
N ILE A 29 6.09 -6.74 6.01
CA ILE A 29 7.52 -6.44 5.79
C ILE A 29 7.81 -4.98 6.13
N GLN A 30 6.98 -4.07 5.63
CA GLN A 30 7.15 -2.64 5.87
C GLN A 30 7.07 -2.29 7.36
N GLN A 31 6.07 -2.80 8.08
CA GLN A 31 5.89 -2.53 9.51
C GLN A 31 6.98 -3.21 10.36
N PHE A 32 7.48 -4.38 9.94
CA PHE A 32 8.66 -4.97 10.56
C PHE A 32 9.89 -4.08 10.41
N ALA A 33 10.13 -3.54 9.20
CA ALA A 33 11.22 -2.60 8.96
C ALA A 33 11.11 -1.34 9.83
N GLU A 34 9.91 -0.77 9.97
CA GLU A 34 9.66 0.37 10.87
C GLU A 34 9.92 0.03 12.35
N GLY A 35 9.57 -1.18 12.78
CA GLY A 35 9.92 -1.69 14.10
C GLY A 35 11.44 -1.76 14.33
N VAL A 36 12.20 -2.19 13.33
CA VAL A 36 13.68 -2.18 13.40
C VAL A 36 14.22 -0.74 13.42
N VAL A 37 13.60 0.20 12.70
CA VAL A 37 13.94 1.63 12.79
C VAL A 37 13.76 2.11 14.23
N TRP A 38 12.62 1.83 14.87
CA TRP A 38 12.39 2.16 16.28
C TRP A 38 13.48 1.60 17.20
N MET A 39 13.81 0.31 17.07
CA MET A 39 14.87 -0.30 17.87
C MET A 39 16.22 0.39 17.67
N SER A 40 16.55 0.76 16.43
CA SER A 40 17.80 1.46 16.09
C SER A 40 17.88 2.90 16.60
N LEU A 41 16.74 3.54 16.87
CA LEU A 41 16.68 4.88 17.45
C LEU A 41 16.76 4.85 18.98
N LEU A 42 16.29 3.77 19.61
CA LEU A 42 16.28 3.61 21.06
C LEU A 42 17.54 2.94 21.61
N HIS A 43 18.19 2.07 20.82
CA HIS A 43 19.28 1.22 21.26
C HIS A 43 20.48 1.29 20.31
N THR A 44 21.65 1.64 20.84
CA THR A 44 22.89 1.81 20.06
C THR A 44 23.36 0.52 19.39
N GLU A 45 23.06 -0.64 19.98
CA GLU A 45 23.35 -1.97 19.42
C GLU A 45 22.66 -2.22 18.07
N TRP A 46 21.52 -1.57 17.81
CA TRP A 46 20.77 -1.68 16.56
C TRP A 46 21.18 -0.63 15.50
N ALA A 47 22.14 0.26 15.81
CA ALA A 47 22.51 1.38 14.94
C ALA A 47 22.95 0.94 13.52
N HIS A 48 23.58 -0.23 13.41
CA HIS A 48 24.03 -0.80 12.13
C HIS A 48 22.85 -1.20 11.21
N TRP A 49 21.67 -1.49 11.77
CA TRP A 49 20.47 -1.82 11.00
C TRP A 49 19.68 -0.59 10.55
N LYS A 50 19.92 0.59 11.16
CA LYS A 50 19.13 1.81 10.93
C LYS A 50 18.96 2.12 9.44
N GLY A 51 20.06 2.20 8.70
CA GLY A 51 20.04 2.51 7.27
C GLY A 51 19.23 1.50 6.47
N TYR A 52 19.53 0.20 6.61
CA TYR A 52 18.81 -0.86 5.90
C TYR A 52 17.31 -0.87 6.20
N ALA A 53 16.93 -0.69 7.47
CA ALA A 53 15.54 -0.65 7.91
C ALA A 53 14.81 0.59 7.37
N THR A 54 15.42 1.78 7.45
CA THR A 54 14.87 3.03 6.92
C THR A 54 14.66 2.96 5.40
N TYR A 55 15.66 2.48 4.66
CA TYR A 55 15.54 2.32 3.21
C TYR A 55 14.47 1.30 2.85
N THR A 56 14.41 0.16 3.55
CA THR A 56 13.37 -0.84 3.33
C THR A 56 11.99 -0.22 3.55
N PHE A 57 11.76 0.43 4.68
CA PHE A 57 10.49 1.10 4.98
C PHE A 57 10.11 2.14 3.90
N LEU A 58 11.04 3.02 3.51
CA LEU A 58 10.79 4.08 2.54
C LEU A 58 10.60 3.56 1.11
N LEU A 59 11.27 2.47 0.72
CA LEU A 59 11.02 1.82 -0.56
C LEU A 59 9.57 1.34 -0.67
N PHE A 60 9.04 0.70 0.38
CA PHE A 60 7.62 0.38 0.40
C PHE A 60 6.76 1.64 0.38
N ALA A 61 7.03 2.58 1.29
CA ALA A 61 6.21 3.77 1.50
C ALA A 61 6.20 4.77 0.33
N GLN A 62 7.29 4.90 -0.43
CA GLN A 62 7.47 5.95 -1.44
C GLN A 62 7.64 5.44 -2.88
N VAL A 63 7.94 4.14 -3.06
CA VAL A 63 8.23 3.56 -4.38
C VAL A 63 7.21 2.48 -4.75
N ILE A 64 7.00 1.50 -3.87
CA ILE A 64 6.17 0.33 -4.18
C ILE A 64 4.69 0.70 -4.26
N TRP A 65 4.13 1.38 -3.25
CA TRP A 65 2.68 1.63 -3.21
C TRP A 65 2.13 2.45 -4.38
N PRO A 66 2.81 3.52 -4.87
CA PRO A 66 2.40 4.25 -6.08
C PRO A 66 2.28 3.37 -7.32
N VAL A 67 2.97 2.25 -7.40
CA VAL A 67 2.89 1.33 -8.55
C VAL A 67 1.93 0.18 -8.25
N TYR A 68 2.01 -0.37 -7.04
CA TYR A 68 1.32 -1.59 -6.66
C TYR A 68 -0.20 -1.44 -6.62
N MET A 69 -0.71 -0.37 -6.00
CA MET A 69 -2.15 -0.14 -5.88
C MET A 69 -2.86 0.12 -7.23
N PRO A 70 -2.34 0.98 -8.14
CA PRO A 70 -2.96 1.13 -9.45
C PRO A 70 -2.82 -0.13 -10.31
N PHE A 71 -1.72 -0.89 -10.17
CA PHE A 71 -1.58 -2.19 -10.84
C PHE A 71 -2.66 -3.19 -10.36
N CYS A 72 -2.90 -3.30 -9.05
CA CYS A 72 -4.03 -4.06 -8.51
C CYS A 72 -5.34 -3.60 -9.15
N ALA A 73 -5.63 -2.29 -9.14
CA ALA A 73 -6.88 -1.75 -9.68
C ALA A 73 -7.08 -2.10 -11.17
N LEU A 74 -6.02 -2.08 -11.98
CA LEU A 74 -6.08 -2.44 -13.40
C LEU A 74 -6.42 -3.90 -13.66
N LEU A 75 -5.93 -4.82 -12.81
CA LEU A 75 -6.21 -6.25 -12.95
C LEU A 75 -7.68 -6.59 -12.72
N PHE A 76 -8.38 -5.82 -11.89
CA PHE A 76 -9.81 -5.98 -11.60
C PHE A 76 -10.72 -5.09 -12.47
N GLU A 77 -10.16 -4.25 -13.35
CA GLU A 77 -10.95 -3.30 -14.13
C GLU A 77 -11.34 -3.86 -15.51
N HIS A 78 -12.64 -4.03 -15.71
CA HIS A 78 -13.23 -4.49 -16.96
C HIS A 78 -13.77 -3.32 -17.82
N HIS A 79 -14.09 -2.18 -17.22
CA HIS A 79 -14.65 -1.04 -17.94
C HIS A 79 -13.57 -0.29 -18.72
N LYS A 80 -13.64 -0.31 -20.07
CA LYS A 80 -12.62 0.22 -20.98
C LYS A 80 -12.14 1.65 -20.64
N THR A 81 -13.07 2.58 -20.40
CA THR A 81 -12.70 3.99 -20.07
C THR A 81 -11.99 4.10 -18.72
N ARG A 82 -12.52 3.48 -17.66
CA ARG A 82 -11.90 3.48 -16.33
C ARG A 82 -10.53 2.81 -16.36
N LYS A 83 -10.40 1.71 -17.12
CA LYS A 83 -9.12 1.02 -17.32
C LYS A 83 -8.05 1.93 -17.91
N LYS A 84 -8.40 2.75 -18.91
CA LYS A 84 -7.47 3.75 -19.46
C LYS A 84 -7.06 4.78 -18.41
N ILE A 85 -8.01 5.31 -17.64
CA ILE A 85 -7.73 6.32 -16.60
C ILE A 85 -6.81 5.73 -15.52
N ILE A 86 -7.09 4.52 -15.02
CA ILE A 86 -6.23 3.83 -14.05
C ILE A 86 -4.87 3.49 -14.68
N GLY A 87 -4.81 3.25 -15.99
CA GLY A 87 -3.56 3.07 -16.73
C GLY A 87 -2.67 4.32 -16.68
N VAL A 88 -3.27 5.50 -16.83
CA VAL A 88 -2.55 6.78 -16.69
C VAL A 88 -2.07 6.98 -15.25
N THR A 89 -2.86 6.61 -14.24
CA THR A 89 -2.41 6.71 -12.85
C THR A 89 -1.28 5.72 -12.53
N LEU A 90 -1.28 4.52 -13.12
CA LEU A 90 -0.15 3.59 -13.03
C LEU A 90 1.12 4.20 -13.65
N LEU A 91 1.02 4.81 -14.83
CA LEU A 91 2.16 5.46 -15.47
C LEU A 91 2.71 6.60 -14.60
N ALA A 92 1.84 7.45 -14.05
CA ALA A 92 2.24 8.47 -13.09
C ALA A 92 2.93 7.88 -11.86
N GLY A 93 2.42 6.76 -11.34
CA GLY A 93 3.02 6.01 -10.25
C GLY A 93 4.41 5.46 -10.57
N LEU A 94 4.62 4.93 -11.77
CA LEU A 94 5.93 4.46 -12.24
C LEU A 94 6.94 5.59 -12.37
N LEU A 95 6.53 6.73 -12.95
CA LEU A 95 7.38 7.92 -13.06
C LEU A 95 7.76 8.45 -11.68
N LEU A 96 6.78 8.53 -10.78
CA LEU A 96 7.02 8.94 -9.39
C LEU A 96 7.97 7.97 -8.68
N ALA A 97 7.75 6.67 -8.80
CA ALA A 97 8.57 5.63 -8.21
C ALA A 97 10.03 5.67 -8.71
N ALA A 98 10.24 5.85 -10.02
CA ALA A 98 11.56 6.01 -10.59
C ALA A 98 12.26 7.27 -10.04
N TYR A 99 11.53 8.39 -9.98
CA TYR A 99 12.05 9.64 -9.46
C TYR A 99 12.37 9.57 -7.96
N THR A 100 11.48 9.01 -7.14
CA THR A 100 11.71 8.86 -5.70
C THR A 100 12.83 7.87 -5.40
N THR A 101 12.96 6.79 -6.18
CA THR A 101 14.09 5.87 -6.08
C THR A 101 15.41 6.58 -6.37
N MET A 102 15.47 7.38 -7.44
CA MET A 102 16.65 8.18 -7.76
C MET A 102 16.99 9.14 -6.61
N LEU A 103 15.99 9.81 -6.03
CA LEU A 103 16.21 10.74 -4.92
C LEU A 103 16.71 10.04 -3.65
N LEU A 104 16.15 8.88 -3.30
CA LEU A 104 16.60 8.08 -2.16
C LEU A 104 18.02 7.54 -2.35
N ALA A 105 18.46 7.33 -3.59
CA ALA A 105 19.84 6.96 -3.90
C ALA A 105 20.81 8.13 -3.77
N LEU A 106 20.35 9.36 -4.04
CA LEU A 106 21.17 10.58 -4.01
C LEU A 106 21.19 11.30 -2.66
N HIS A 107 20.16 11.09 -1.84
CA HIS A 107 20.00 11.76 -0.54
C HIS A 107 19.76 10.72 0.54
N VAL A 108 20.43 10.89 1.68
CA VAL A 108 20.30 9.98 2.82
C VAL A 108 19.07 10.39 3.63
N PRO A 109 18.07 9.51 3.81
CA PRO A 109 16.93 9.80 4.66
C PRO A 109 17.30 9.74 6.14
N HIS A 110 16.74 10.64 6.94
CA HIS A 110 16.99 10.71 8.37
C HIS A 110 15.71 10.37 9.17
N PRO A 111 15.65 9.19 9.83
CA PRO A 111 14.56 8.88 10.74
C PRO A 111 14.83 9.54 12.11
N ILE A 112 13.82 10.24 12.64
CA ILE A 112 13.88 10.96 13.91
C ILE A 112 12.68 10.51 14.75
N ALA A 113 12.94 10.02 15.97
CA ALA A 113 11.87 9.67 16.91
C ALA A 113 11.45 10.92 17.70
N GLU A 114 10.20 11.34 17.54
CA GLU A 114 9.62 12.51 18.19
C GLU A 114 8.18 12.23 18.62
N MET A 115 7.81 12.61 19.84
CA MET A 115 6.41 12.51 20.34
C MET A 115 5.73 11.16 20.07
N HIS A 116 6.46 10.05 20.23
CA HIS A 116 6.00 8.67 19.96
C HIS A 116 5.71 8.34 18.48
N HIS A 117 6.27 9.13 17.56
CA HIS A 117 6.18 8.93 16.12
C HIS A 117 7.58 8.97 15.49
N ILE A 118 7.71 8.41 14.28
CA ILE A 118 8.91 8.59 13.47
C ILE A 118 8.62 9.65 12.42
N HIS A 119 9.39 10.75 12.47
CA HIS A 119 9.53 11.66 11.35
C HIS A 119 10.59 11.11 10.40
N TYR A 120 10.25 10.98 9.12
CA TYR A 120 11.22 10.65 8.08
C TYR A 120 11.56 11.94 7.33
N GLU A 121 12.69 12.53 7.69
CA GLU A 121 13.20 13.69 7.00
C GLU A 121 13.82 13.25 5.66
N LEU A 122 13.32 13.85 4.59
CA LEU A 122 13.71 13.56 3.21
C LEU A 122 14.42 14.81 2.67
N ASP A 123 15.74 14.72 2.51
CA ASP A 123 16.64 15.85 2.21
C ASP A 123 16.58 16.33 0.75
N PHE A 124 15.41 16.36 0.13
CA PHE A 124 15.21 16.88 -1.21
C PHE A 124 14.06 17.90 -1.28
N ALA A 125 14.24 18.92 -2.11
CA ALA A 125 13.34 20.08 -2.17
C ALA A 125 11.87 19.70 -2.45
N LEU A 126 11.63 18.64 -3.22
CA LEU A 126 10.29 18.19 -3.57
C LEU A 126 9.51 17.66 -2.34
N ALA A 127 10.13 16.95 -1.40
CA ALA A 127 9.46 16.39 -0.22
C ALA A 127 8.78 17.47 0.64
N ARG A 128 9.36 18.68 0.65
CA ARG A 128 8.84 19.84 1.41
C ARG A 128 7.67 20.54 0.72
N LYS A 129 7.34 20.18 -0.53
CA LYS A 129 6.28 20.83 -1.29
C LYS A 129 4.95 20.14 -1.04
N TRP A 130 3.91 20.93 -0.77
CA TRP A 130 2.55 20.44 -0.52
C TRP A 130 2.01 19.55 -1.65
N TYR A 131 2.41 19.84 -2.90
CA TYR A 131 1.95 19.10 -4.08
C TYR A 131 2.62 17.72 -4.23
N TYR A 132 3.72 17.43 -3.53
CA TYR A 132 4.30 16.08 -3.54
C TYR A 132 3.32 15.05 -2.97
N GLY A 133 2.61 15.40 -1.89
CA GLY A 133 1.54 14.56 -1.34
C GLY A 133 0.42 14.30 -2.36
N LEU A 134 0.09 15.28 -3.21
CA LEU A 134 -0.89 15.09 -4.29
C LEU A 134 -0.37 14.17 -5.39
N LEU A 135 0.89 14.35 -5.81
CA LEU A 135 1.53 13.50 -6.81
C LEU A 135 1.59 12.04 -6.35
N TYR A 136 1.78 11.81 -5.05
CA TYR A 136 1.71 10.47 -4.44
C TYR A 136 0.28 9.95 -4.32
N PHE A 137 -0.67 10.80 -3.95
CA PHE A 137 -2.06 10.45 -3.73
C PHE A 137 -2.76 9.93 -5.00
N ILE A 138 -2.51 10.58 -6.14
CA ILE A 138 -3.13 10.23 -7.43
C ILE A 138 -2.90 8.75 -7.81
N PRO A 139 -1.66 8.24 -7.89
CA PRO A 139 -1.44 6.84 -8.23
C PRO A 139 -1.96 5.88 -7.14
N THR A 140 -1.81 6.22 -5.85
CA THR A 140 -2.11 5.29 -4.75
C THR A 140 -3.59 5.16 -4.40
N ILE A 141 -4.30 6.28 -4.22
CA ILE A 141 -5.70 6.29 -3.75
C ILE A 141 -6.68 6.44 -4.91
N LEU A 142 -6.43 7.40 -5.81
CA LEU A 142 -7.39 7.73 -6.86
C LEU A 142 -7.63 6.53 -7.79
N SER A 143 -6.59 5.72 -8.06
CA SER A 143 -6.70 4.48 -8.82
C SER A 143 -7.74 3.50 -8.25
N LEU A 144 -7.78 3.34 -6.93
CA LEU A 144 -8.71 2.47 -6.22
C LEU A 144 -10.13 3.05 -6.21
N VAL A 145 -10.25 4.35 -5.96
CA VAL A 145 -11.55 5.06 -5.91
C VAL A 145 -12.22 5.05 -7.30
N LEU A 146 -11.44 5.17 -8.37
CA LEU A 146 -11.96 5.15 -9.75
C LEU A 146 -12.35 3.75 -10.24
N SER A 147 -11.89 2.68 -9.58
CA SER A 147 -12.21 1.31 -9.95
C SER A 147 -13.73 1.07 -10.00
N SER A 148 -14.21 0.40 -11.04
CA SER A 148 -15.60 -0.08 -11.13
C SER A 148 -15.92 -1.11 -10.05
N HIS A 149 -14.89 -1.79 -9.53
CA HIS A 149 -15.02 -2.84 -8.54
C HIS A 149 -15.35 -2.27 -7.14
N LYS A 150 -16.56 -2.55 -6.64
CA LYS A 150 -17.09 -1.98 -5.37
C LYS A 150 -16.17 -2.21 -4.16
N ALA A 151 -15.55 -3.38 -4.05
CA ALA A 151 -14.65 -3.68 -2.92
C ALA A 151 -13.37 -2.83 -2.92
N LEU A 152 -12.68 -2.72 -4.06
CA LEU A 152 -11.51 -1.86 -4.21
C LEU A 152 -11.85 -0.40 -3.95
N ARG A 153 -13.04 0.05 -4.39
CA ARG A 153 -13.52 1.41 -4.12
C ARG A 153 -13.72 1.67 -2.62
N ARG A 154 -14.32 0.73 -1.88
CA ARG A 154 -14.47 0.82 -0.42
C ARG A 154 -13.11 0.93 0.28
N ILE A 155 -12.15 0.09 -0.11
CA ILE A 155 -10.77 0.15 0.41
C ILE A 155 -10.14 1.51 0.09
N GLY A 156 -10.30 1.99 -1.14
CA GLY A 156 -9.82 3.32 -1.56
C GLY A 156 -10.39 4.46 -0.71
N TYR A 157 -11.69 4.43 -0.38
CA TYR A 157 -12.28 5.42 0.52
C TYR A 157 -11.75 5.34 1.95
N LEU A 158 -11.47 4.15 2.48
CA LEU A 158 -10.83 4.01 3.79
C LEU A 158 -9.40 4.58 3.80
N PHE A 159 -8.63 4.33 2.74
CA PHE A 159 -7.31 4.95 2.57
C PHE A 159 -7.40 6.47 2.44
N LEU A 160 -8.40 6.98 1.72
CA LEU A 160 -8.65 8.42 1.61
C LEU A 160 -8.96 9.06 2.96
N ILE A 161 -9.90 8.48 3.71
CA ILE A 161 -10.31 8.99 5.02
C ILE A 161 -9.14 8.95 6.01
N SER A 162 -8.42 7.83 6.07
CA SER A 162 -7.23 7.72 6.93
C SER A 162 -6.12 8.69 6.53
N TYR A 163 -5.90 8.94 5.24
CA TYR A 163 -4.95 9.95 4.78
C TYR A 163 -5.35 11.35 5.22
N ILE A 164 -6.60 11.76 4.99
CA ILE A 164 -7.11 13.07 5.40
C ILE A 164 -6.99 13.24 6.91
N PHE A 165 -7.43 12.25 7.68
CA PHE A 165 -7.31 12.22 9.14
C PHE A 165 -5.85 12.39 9.58
N THR A 166 -4.95 11.62 9.01
CA THR A 166 -3.51 11.67 9.34
C THR A 166 -2.92 13.03 8.95
N ARG A 167 -3.29 13.58 7.80
CA ARG A 167 -2.77 14.86 7.33
C ARG A 167 -3.21 16.04 8.21
N LEU A 168 -4.42 16.00 8.74
CA LEU A 168 -4.96 17.04 9.61
C LEU A 168 -4.38 17.00 11.02
N LEU A 169 -4.19 15.82 11.60
CA LEU A 169 -3.74 15.67 12.99
C LEU A 169 -2.23 15.46 13.13
N PHE A 170 -1.56 14.93 12.11
CA PHE A 170 -0.17 14.49 12.18
C PHE A 170 0.65 14.92 10.95
N HIS A 171 0.58 16.20 10.59
CA HIS A 171 1.17 16.77 9.37
C HIS A 171 2.63 16.34 9.09
N PHE A 172 3.48 16.25 10.13
CA PHE A 172 4.89 15.86 10.00
C PHE A 172 5.13 14.35 10.01
N TYR A 173 4.19 13.55 10.51
CA TYR A 173 4.35 12.10 10.72
C TYR A 173 3.51 11.28 9.73
N VAL A 174 3.01 11.91 8.66
CA VAL A 174 2.09 11.29 7.68
C VAL A 174 2.61 9.98 7.13
N ILE A 175 3.91 9.90 6.79
CA ILE A 175 4.50 8.69 6.19
C ILE A 175 4.36 7.50 7.15
N SER A 176 4.78 7.66 8.41
CA SER A 176 4.73 6.60 9.43
C SER A 176 3.28 6.22 9.76
N ILE A 177 2.47 7.20 10.18
CA ILE A 177 1.13 6.95 10.73
C ILE A 177 0.16 6.46 9.66
N TRP A 178 0.24 7.00 8.44
CA TRP A 178 -0.65 6.53 7.38
C TRP A 178 -0.30 5.11 6.93
N CYS A 179 0.98 4.71 7.00
CA CYS A 179 1.37 3.32 6.75
C CYS A 179 0.88 2.38 7.85
N PHE A 180 0.85 2.81 9.10
CA PHE A 180 0.22 2.07 10.19
C PHE A 180 -1.29 1.87 9.96
N PHE A 181 -2.02 2.92 9.56
CA PHE A 181 -3.43 2.78 9.18
C PHE A 181 -3.60 1.90 7.93
N GLY A 182 -2.74 2.04 6.94
CA GLY A 182 -2.74 1.19 5.74
C GLY A 182 -2.54 -0.29 6.07
N ALA A 183 -1.65 -0.55 7.03
CA ALA A 183 -1.44 -1.87 7.57
C ALA A 183 -2.72 -2.43 8.23
N ALA A 184 -3.38 -1.66 9.10
CA ALA A 184 -4.66 -2.06 9.70
C ALA A 184 -5.75 -2.30 8.65
N ILE A 185 -5.90 -1.39 7.68
CA ILE A 185 -6.88 -1.49 6.58
C ILE A 185 -6.59 -2.73 5.71
N SER A 186 -5.32 -3.10 5.52
CA SER A 186 -4.96 -4.28 4.72
C SER A 186 -5.54 -5.58 5.30
N LEU A 187 -5.82 -5.67 6.60
CA LEU A 187 -6.49 -6.84 7.18
C LEU A 187 -7.91 -7.03 6.65
N LEU A 188 -8.59 -5.95 6.22
CA LEU A 188 -9.89 -6.04 5.56
C LEU A 188 -9.81 -6.70 4.19
N VAL A 189 -8.63 -6.67 3.54
CA VAL A 189 -8.39 -7.38 2.27
C VAL A 189 -8.53 -8.88 2.46
N LEU A 190 -8.03 -9.42 3.59
CA LEU A 190 -8.21 -10.84 3.93
C LEU A 190 -9.70 -11.19 4.07
N LEU A 191 -10.46 -10.36 4.81
CA LEU A 191 -11.90 -10.58 4.99
C LEU A 191 -12.61 -10.59 3.63
N TYR A 192 -12.26 -9.66 2.76
CA TYR A 192 -12.81 -9.59 1.42
C TYR A 192 -12.50 -10.83 0.56
N ILE A 193 -11.26 -11.32 0.57
CA ILE A 193 -10.90 -12.56 -0.17
C ILE A 193 -11.65 -13.77 0.40
N THR A 194 -11.77 -13.85 1.72
CA THR A 194 -12.50 -14.94 2.38
C THR A 194 -13.99 -14.90 2.00
N GLU A 195 -14.61 -13.72 1.93
CA GLU A 195 -16.00 -13.56 1.47
C GLU A 195 -16.20 -13.96 0.00
N LEU A 196 -15.27 -13.60 -0.88
CA LEU A 196 -15.31 -14.01 -2.29
C LEU A 196 -15.30 -15.53 -2.43
N ASN A 197 -14.42 -16.20 -1.69
CA ASN A 197 -14.30 -17.65 -1.74
C ASN A 197 -15.52 -18.36 -1.15
N LYS A 198 -16.09 -17.83 -0.06
CA LYS A 198 -17.35 -18.36 0.48
C LYS A 198 -18.47 -18.28 -0.56
N LYS A 199 -18.62 -17.14 -1.25
CA LYS A 199 -19.61 -16.99 -2.32
C LYS A 199 -19.35 -17.94 -3.49
N LYS A 200 -18.10 -18.05 -3.94
CA LYS A 200 -17.71 -18.98 -5.00
C LYS A 200 -18.05 -20.42 -4.63
N LYS A 201 -17.72 -20.85 -3.41
CA LYS A 201 -18.03 -22.19 -2.91
C LYS A 201 -19.55 -22.45 -2.91
N ILE A 202 -20.35 -21.52 -2.38
CA ILE A 202 -21.82 -21.66 -2.38
C ILE A 202 -22.37 -21.81 -3.82
N ILE A 203 -21.87 -21.02 -4.78
CA ILE A 203 -22.33 -21.09 -6.16
C ILE A 203 -21.96 -22.43 -6.81
N VAL A 204 -20.72 -22.90 -6.61
CA VAL A 204 -20.26 -24.20 -7.12
C VAL A 204 -21.02 -25.36 -6.48
N ASP A 205 -21.27 -25.30 -5.16
CA ASP A 205 -22.07 -26.31 -4.45
C ASP A 205 -23.52 -26.38 -4.98
N HIS A 206 -24.08 -25.27 -5.48
CA HIS A 206 -25.42 -25.23 -6.09
C HIS A 206 -25.43 -25.56 -7.59
N ASN A 207 -24.34 -25.32 -8.30
CA ASN A 207 -24.20 -25.59 -9.73
C ASN A 207 -22.73 -25.89 -10.09
N PRO A 208 -22.33 -27.17 -10.12
CA PRO A 208 -20.94 -27.60 -10.33
C PRO A 208 -20.36 -27.14 -11.67
N ASP A 209 -21.20 -26.96 -12.70
CA ASP A 209 -20.78 -26.61 -14.06
C ASP A 209 -20.26 -25.17 -14.18
N LEU A 210 -20.46 -24.33 -13.15
CA LEU A 210 -20.00 -22.94 -13.12
C LEU A 210 -18.58 -22.77 -12.54
N GLN A 211 -17.89 -23.86 -12.21
CA GLN A 211 -16.58 -23.83 -11.55
C GLN A 211 -15.53 -22.99 -12.32
N ASP A 212 -15.58 -23.00 -13.65
CA ASP A 212 -14.65 -22.29 -14.53
C ASP A 212 -15.04 -20.83 -14.85
N GLN A 213 -16.26 -20.40 -14.52
CA GLN A 213 -16.78 -19.08 -14.91
C GLN A 213 -16.64 -18.00 -13.82
N ILE A 214 -16.27 -18.37 -12.59
CA ILE A 214 -16.15 -17.45 -11.45
C ILE A 214 -14.67 -17.08 -11.26
N ILE A 215 -14.22 -16.05 -11.98
CA ILE A 215 -12.91 -15.39 -11.80
C ILE A 215 -13.14 -13.90 -11.48
#